data_AF-A0A536FWU3-F1
#
_entry.id   AF-A0A536FWU3-F1
#
_cell.length_a   1.000
_cell.length_b   1.000
_cell.length_c   1.000
_cell.angle_alpha   90.00
_cell.angle_beta   90.00
_cell.angle_gamma   90.00
#
_symmetry.space_group_name_H-M   'P 1'
#
loop_
_entity.id
_entity.type
_entity.pdbx_description
1 polymer ?
#
loop_
_entity_poly.entity_id
_entity_poly.type
_entity_poly.pdbx_seq_one_letter_code
_entity_poly.pdbx_strand_id
1 'polypeptide(L)' 'MLDPQTRQQLQTKFQQVKPQLKQRFSGVTDQDLDTWRSDPDKLIATISQKTGEPTSRVEAEIRTLVGSA' A
#
# COMPACT_ATOMS: atom_id res chain seq x y z
N MET A 1 4.75 10.16 -4.60
CA MET A 1 4.75 10.20 -3.12
C MET A 1 3.32 10.41 -2.63
N LEU A 2 2.87 9.68 -1.59
CA LEU A 2 1.49 9.81 -1.07
C LEU A 2 1.27 11.16 -0.38
N ASP A 3 0.08 11.75 -0.56
CA ASP A 3 -0.34 12.95 0.17
C ASP A 3 -0.59 12.66 1.66
N PRO A 4 -0.45 13.64 2.57
CA PRO A 4 -0.62 13.45 4.02
C PRO A 4 -1.96 12.81 4.41
N GLN A 5 -3.04 13.19 3.73
CA GLN A 5 -4.38 12.63 3.98
C GLN A 5 -4.43 11.14 3.64
N THR A 6 -3.90 10.75 2.47
CA THR A 6 -3.86 9.36 2.01
C THR A 6 -3.02 8.50 2.94
N ARG A 7 -1.89 9.03 3.45
CA ARG A 7 -1.05 8.37 4.46
C ARG A 7 -1.82 8.09 5.75
N GLN A 8 -2.56 9.08 6.24
CA GLN A 8 -3.32 8.95 7.47
C GLN A 8 -4.48 7.97 7.31
N GLN A 9 -5.20 8.03 6.18
CA GLN A 9 -6.25 7.05 5.87
C GLN A 9 -5.70 5.64 5.71
N LEU A 10 -4.54 5.49 5.06
CA LEU A 10 -3.86 4.19 4.97
C LEU A 10 -3.53 3.66 6.36
N GLN A 11 -2.99 4.47 7.27
CA GLN A 11 -2.69 4.04 8.64
C GLN A 11 -3.94 3.56 9.38
N THR A 12 -5.05 4.30 9.29
CA THR A 12 -6.31 3.96 9.94
C THR A 12 -6.98 2.73 9.34
N LYS A 13 -7.00 2.64 8.00
CA LYS A 13 -7.74 1.60 7.26
C LYS A 13 -6.87 0.44 6.84
N PHE A 14 -5.60 0.40 7.23
CA PHE A 14 -4.63 -0.56 6.71
C PHE A 14 -5.11 -2.00 6.82
N GLN A 15 -5.63 -2.39 7.98
CA GLN A 15 -6.10 -3.75 8.23
C GLN A 15 -7.25 -4.14 7.30
N GLN A 16 -8.06 -3.17 6.86
CA GLN A 16 -9.17 -3.39 5.92
C GLN A 16 -8.68 -3.46 4.47
N VAL A 17 -7.72 -2.61 4.08
CA VAL A 17 -7.20 -2.57 2.70
C VAL A 17 -6.09 -3.60 2.44
N LYS A 18 -5.43 -4.13 3.48
CA LYS A 18 -4.37 -5.15 3.39
C LYS A 18 -4.76 -6.36 2.54
N PRO A 19 -5.90 -7.04 2.75
CA PRO A 19 -6.30 -8.15 1.90
C PRO A 19 -6.50 -7.73 0.43
N GLN A 20 -7.00 -6.53 0.19
CA GLN A 20 -7.20 -6.00 -1.16
C GLN A 20 -5.86 -5.70 -1.84
N LEU A 21 -4.88 -5.14 -1.11
CA LEU A 21 -3.52 -4.94 -1.60
C LEU A 21 -2.87 -6.26 -2.00
N LYS A 22 -3.01 -7.33 -1.19
CA LYS A 22 -2.52 -8.67 -1.55
C LYS A 22 -3.17 -9.21 -2.82
N GLN A 23 -4.47 -9.00 -2.99
CA GLN A 23 -5.19 -9.45 -4.19
C GLN A 23 -4.76 -8.68 -5.44
N ARG A 24 -4.49 -7.37 -5.32
CA ARG A 24 -4.02 -6.53 -6.43
C ARG A 24 -2.57 -6.82 -6.81
N PHE A 25 -1.73 -7.09 -5.81
CA PHE A 25 -0.29 -7.27 -5.96
C PHE A 25 0.11 -8.72 -5.68
N SER A 26 -0.21 -9.63 -6.61
CA SER A 26 0.24 -11.03 -6.55
C SER A 26 1.77 -11.09 -6.52
N GLY A 27 2.36 -11.30 -5.34
CA GLY A 27 3.81 -11.28 -5.11
C GLY A 27 4.23 -10.70 -3.78
N VAL A 28 3.33 -9.98 -3.09
CA VAL A 28 3.59 -9.45 -1.74
C VAL A 28 3.01 -10.37 -0.66
N THR A 29 3.78 -10.59 0.40
CA THR A 29 3.35 -11.35 1.57
C THR A 29 2.75 -10.44 2.64
N ASP A 30 2.06 -11.02 3.63
CA ASP A 30 1.62 -10.27 4.81
C ASP A 30 2.78 -9.60 5.55
N GLN A 31 3.96 -10.21 5.52
CA GLN A 31 5.16 -9.67 6.15
C GLN A 31 5.69 -8.45 5.38
N ASP A 32 5.75 -8.52 4.05
CA ASP A 32 6.13 -7.39 3.19
C ASP A 32 5.17 -6.20 3.38
N LEU A 33 3.89 -6.52 3.62
CA LEU A 33 2.84 -5.56 3.92
C LEU A 33 2.76 -5.16 5.40
N ASP A 34 3.60 -5.63 6.32
CA ASP A 34 3.62 -5.15 7.71
C ASP A 34 4.81 -4.21 7.99
N THR A 35 5.77 -4.12 7.06
CA THR A 35 6.99 -3.31 7.14
C THR A 35 6.80 -1.78 7.08
N TRP A 36 5.55 -1.31 6.95
CA TRP A 36 5.20 0.10 6.67
C TRP A 36 4.64 0.88 7.87
N ARG A 37 4.48 0.24 9.05
CA ARG A 37 3.74 0.82 10.19
C ARG A 37 4.16 2.25 10.58
N SER A 38 5.40 2.64 10.30
CA SER A 38 5.91 4.00 10.54
C SER A 38 6.13 4.82 9.27
N ASP A 39 6.06 4.20 8.09
CA ASP A 39 6.42 4.82 6.81
C ASP A 39 5.61 4.23 5.63
N PRO A 40 4.54 4.92 5.20
CA PRO A 40 3.76 4.57 4.02
C PRO A 40 4.57 4.53 2.72
N ASP A 41 5.63 5.32 2.60
CA ASP A 41 6.45 5.34 1.38
C ASP A 41 7.28 4.04 1.28
N LYS A 42 7.68 3.45 2.42
CA LYS A 42 8.30 2.11 2.44
C LYS A 42 7.36 1.01 1.96
N LEU A 43 6.05 1.12 2.22
CA LEU A 43 5.08 0.17 1.68
C LEU A 43 5.14 0.15 0.15
N ILE A 44 5.09 1.34 -0.44
CA ILE A 44 5.10 1.53 -1.90
C ILE A 44 6.36 0.98 -2.51
N ALA A 45 7.51 1.32 -1.94
CA ALA A 45 8.80 0.83 -2.39
C ALA A 45 8.87 -0.71 -2.30
N THR A 46 8.39 -1.29 -1.19
CA THR A 46 8.39 -2.75 -0.99
C THR A 46 7.49 -3.45 -2.01
N ILE A 47 6.27 -2.97 -2.22
CA ILE A 47 5.35 -3.54 -3.21
C ILE A 47 5.99 -3.43 -4.60
N SER A 48 6.48 -2.24 -4.98
CA SER A 48 7.13 -2.00 -6.27
C SER A 48 8.31 -2.94 -6.52
N GLN A 49 9.17 -3.15 -5.52
CA GLN A 49 10.30 -4.07 -5.60
C GLN A 49 9.88 -5.53 -5.71
N LYS A 50 8.81 -5.94 -5.02
CA LYS A 50 8.35 -7.33 -4.98
C LYS A 50 7.58 -7.74 -6.23
N THR A 51 6.80 -6.82 -6.79
CA THR A 51 5.97 -7.08 -7.97
C THR A 51 6.59 -6.62 -9.27
N GLY A 52 7.62 -5.78 -9.23
CA GLY A 52 8.16 -5.09 -10.41
C GLY A 52 7.27 -3.95 -10.92
N GLU A 53 6.21 -3.60 -10.18
CA GLU A 53 5.27 -2.56 -10.57
C GLU A 53 5.87 -1.16 -10.34
N PRO A 54 5.54 -0.17 -11.19
CA PRO A 54 5.98 1.19 -10.95
C PRO A 54 5.33 1.76 -9.70
N THR A 55 6.09 2.54 -8.92
CA THR A 55 5.59 3.17 -7.68
C THR A 55 4.31 3.96 -7.91
N SER A 56 4.20 4.69 -9.02
CA SER A 56 3.00 5.46 -9.38
C SER A 56 1.73 4.60 -9.47
N ARG A 57 1.84 3.34 -9.93
CA ARG A 57 0.72 2.41 -9.98
C ARG A 57 0.34 1.94 -8.58
N VAL A 58 1.34 1.61 -7.76
CA VAL A 58 1.12 1.23 -6.36
C VAL A 58 0.44 2.34 -5.57
N GLU A 59 0.87 3.58 -5.78
CA GLU A 59 0.30 4.77 -5.15
C GLU A 59 -1.16 4.99 -5.56
N ALA A 60 -1.47 4.87 -6.85
CA ALA A 60 -2.82 5.01 -7.37
C ALA A 60 -3.77 3.95 -6.79
N GLU A 61 -3.31 2.70 -6.68
CA GLU A 61 -4.09 1.61 -6.08
C GLU A 61 -4.31 1.88 -4.58
N ILE A 62 -3.27 2.23 -3.83
CA ILE A 62 -3.41 2.58 -2.40
C ILE A 62 -4.44 3.70 -2.21
N ARG A 63 -4.33 4.79 -2.99
CA ARG A 63 -5.26 5.92 -2.94
C ARG A 63 -6.70 5.47 -3.22
N THR A 64 -6.89 4.60 -4.20
CA THR A 64 -8.20 4.04 -4.55
C THR A 64 -8.77 3.21 -3.40
N LEU A 65 -7.96 2.32 -2.82
CA LEU A 65 -8.42 1.43 -1.74
C LEU A 65 -8.76 2.20 -0.47
N VAL A 66 -7.94 3.18 -0.05
CA VAL A 66 -8.21 3.95 1.18
C VAL A 66 -9.34 4.97 1.01
N GLY A 67 -9.54 5.45 -0.22
CA GLY A 67 -10.66 6.34 -0.57
C GLY A 67 -11.98 5.61 -0.80
N SER A 68 -11.94 4.31 -1.12
CA SER A 68 -13.14 3.46 -1.31
C SER A 68 -13.52 2.67 -0.06
N ALA A 69 -12.59 2.49 0.88
CA ALA A 69 -12.82 1.90 2.21
C ALA A 69 -13.38 2.94 3.19
#